data_AF-A0AAN8ICR7-F1
#
_entry.id   AF-A0AAN8ICR7-F1
#
_cell.length_a   1.000
_cell.length_b   1.000
_cell.length_c   1.000
_cell.angle_alpha   90.00
_cell.angle_beta   90.00
_cell.angle_gamma   90.00
#
_symmetry.space_group_name_H-M   'P 1'
#
loop_
_entity.id
_entity.type
_entity.pdbx_description
1 polymer ?
#
loop_
_entity_poly.entity_id
_entity_poly.type
_entity_poly.pdbx_seq_one_letter_code
_entity_poly.pdbx_strand_id
1 'polypeptide(L)'
;FDHRRLCATATLRFHKAESSSRCINKKRFQVVVEKTPGYFTSPVAPKRVREMDPTMKIILIVRDPTQRTISDFTQVYYNKLEQNKTLPIFEKEVFLPNSELINPEYKPVRNSLYDVHMANWLRYFSMEQILLVNGDVFRGNPINEVRIYS
;
A
#
# COMPACT_ATOMS: atom_id res chain seq x y z
N PHE A 1 -5.09 22.60 2.16
CA PHE A 1 -4.75 21.30 1.53
C PHE A 1 -3.37 20.89 2.04
N ASP A 2 -3.30 19.95 2.98
CA ASP A 2 -2.05 19.51 3.61
C ASP A 2 -1.35 18.47 2.72
N HIS A 3 -0.25 18.88 2.08
CA HIS A 3 0.54 18.07 1.15
C HIS A 3 1.23 16.85 1.80
N ARG A 4 1.17 16.69 3.14
CA ARG A 4 1.87 15.59 3.85
C ARG A 4 1.04 14.32 4.06
N ARG A 5 -0.22 14.26 3.62
CA ARG A 5 -1.16 13.17 4.00
C ARG A 5 -1.62 12.24 2.87
N LEU A 6 -0.95 12.22 1.72
CA LEU A 6 -1.43 11.54 0.51
C LEU A 6 -0.66 10.26 0.11
N CYS A 7 0.08 9.62 1.02
CA CYS A 7 0.63 8.28 0.77
C CYS A 7 -0.41 7.21 1.15
N ALA A 8 -1.16 6.71 0.17
CA ALA A 8 -1.86 5.42 0.31
C ALA A 8 -0.82 4.39 0.76
N THR A 9 -1.02 3.82 1.94
CA THR A 9 -0.01 2.99 2.55
C THR A 9 -0.50 1.56 2.80
N ALA A 10 0.11 0.60 2.11
CA ALA A 10 0.14 -0.79 2.54
C ALA A 10 1.01 -0.94 3.80
N THR A 11 0.45 -1.53 4.85
CA THR A 11 1.11 -1.71 6.16
C THR A 11 1.16 -3.21 6.46
N LEU A 12 2.34 -3.76 6.75
CA LEU A 12 2.51 -5.19 6.98
C LEU A 12 3.21 -5.49 8.31
N ARG A 13 2.58 -6.44 9.03
CA ARG A 13 3.06 -7.35 10.08
C ARG A 13 2.51 -7.15 11.50
N PHE A 14 2.10 -8.30 12.06
CA PHE A 14 1.93 -8.61 13.47
C PHE A 14 2.87 -9.78 13.79
N HIS A 15 3.86 -9.60 14.67
CA HIS A 15 4.80 -10.65 15.05
C HIS A 15 4.58 -11.03 16.52
N LYS A 16 4.33 -12.32 16.81
CA LYS A 16 4.47 -12.87 18.15
C LYS A 16 5.88 -13.45 18.26
N ALA A 17 6.80 -12.67 18.78
CA ALA A 17 8.19 -13.11 18.92
C ALA A 17 8.35 -13.97 20.18
N GLU A 18 8.66 -15.26 20.02
CA GLU A 18 9.31 -16.06 21.06
C GLU A 18 10.81 -15.75 21.07
N SER A 19 11.35 -15.63 22.28
CA SER A 19 12.61 -14.97 22.62
C SER A 19 13.86 -15.71 22.12
N SER A 20 14.69 -15.04 21.31
CA SER A 20 16.15 -15.21 21.39
C SER A 20 16.89 -13.96 20.92
N SER A 21 17.52 -13.29 21.89
CA SER A 21 18.78 -12.54 21.82
C SER A 21 18.92 -11.38 20.81
N ARG A 22 18.85 -10.17 21.39
CA ARG A 22 19.71 -8.99 21.19
C ARG A 22 18.96 -7.71 20.75
N CYS A 23 18.79 -6.83 21.75
CA CYS A 23 18.47 -5.40 21.67
C CYS A 23 17.07 -5.00 21.16
N ILE A 24 16.11 -4.98 22.08
CA ILE A 24 15.13 -3.91 22.40
C ILE A 24 14.30 -4.51 23.56
N ASN A 25 14.10 -3.78 24.65
CA ASN A 25 13.21 -4.16 25.76
C ASN A 25 11.77 -4.35 25.23
N LYS A 26 11.44 -5.53 24.69
CA LYS A 26 10.09 -5.86 24.23
C LYS A 26 9.25 -6.31 25.42
N LYS A 27 8.27 -5.48 25.83
CA LYS A 27 7.22 -5.91 26.77
C LYS A 27 6.46 -7.09 26.16
N ARG A 28 6.10 -8.09 26.99
CA ARG A 28 5.46 -9.38 26.62
C ARG A 28 4.10 -9.28 25.88
N PHE A 29 3.61 -8.08 25.58
CA PHE A 29 2.32 -7.84 24.91
C PHE A 29 2.40 -6.77 23.81
N GLN A 30 3.60 -6.47 23.31
CA GLN A 30 3.77 -5.49 22.24
C GLN A 30 3.71 -6.16 20.86
N VAL A 31 2.78 -5.69 20.03
CA VAL A 31 2.77 -5.96 18.60
C VAL A 31 3.64 -4.92 17.90
N VAL A 32 4.52 -5.37 17.01
CA VAL A 32 5.31 -4.48 16.13
C VAL A 32 4.68 -4.50 14.75
N VAL A 33 4.46 -3.31 14.20
CA VAL A 33 3.89 -3.07 12.87
C VAL A 33 4.90 -2.32 12.00
N GLU A 34 5.07 -2.77 10.76
CA GLU A 34 5.91 -2.09 9.76
C GLU A 34 5.05 -1.60 8.59
N LYS A 35 5.48 -0.51 7.96
CA LYS A 35 4.68 0.25 7.01
C LYS A 35 5.46 0.62 5.73
N THR A 36 5.36 -0.21 4.70
CA THR A 36 5.97 0.05 3.39
C THR A 36 4.96 -0.09 2.24
N PRO A 37 4.49 1.02 1.63
CA PRO A 37 3.50 0.99 0.55
C PRO A 37 3.87 0.11 -0.64
N GLY A 38 5.17 0.09 -0.99
CA GLY A 38 5.69 -0.61 -2.17
C GLY A 38 5.63 -2.13 -2.10
N TYR A 39 5.31 -2.74 -0.95
CA TYR A 39 5.16 -4.19 -0.88
C TYR A 39 3.98 -4.67 -1.70
N PHE A 40 2.84 -3.98 -1.63
CA PHE A 40 1.60 -4.50 -2.22
C PHE A 40 1.75 -4.74 -3.73
N THR A 41 2.44 -3.84 -4.42
CA THR A 41 2.64 -3.90 -5.88
C THR A 41 3.92 -4.62 -6.30
N SER A 42 4.69 -5.15 -5.34
CA SER A 42 5.91 -5.89 -5.63
C SER A 42 5.59 -7.36 -5.91
N PRO A 43 6.01 -7.91 -7.06
CA PRO A 43 5.73 -9.31 -7.40
C PRO A 43 6.44 -10.31 -6.46
N VAL A 44 7.58 -9.92 -5.89
CA VAL A 44 8.41 -10.81 -5.04
C VAL A 44 8.12 -10.68 -3.54
N ALA A 45 7.43 -9.61 -3.12
CA ALA A 45 7.20 -9.33 -1.71
C ALA A 45 6.37 -10.41 -1.00
N PRO A 46 5.25 -10.93 -1.55
CA PRO A 46 4.42 -11.90 -0.85
C PRO A 46 5.20 -13.16 -0.45
N LYS A 47 6.02 -13.68 -1.36
CA LYS A 47 6.88 -14.85 -1.10
C LYS A 47 7.84 -14.59 0.06
N ARG A 48 8.59 -13.48 0.01
CA ARG A 48 9.57 -13.13 1.05
C ARG A 48 8.92 -12.89 2.42
N VAL A 49 7.76 -12.24 2.43
CA VAL A 49 7.00 -12.01 3.67
C VAL A 49 6.51 -13.34 4.24
N ARG A 50 6.05 -14.27 3.38
CA ARG A 50 5.61 -15.60 3.79
C ARG A 50 6.76 -16.45 4.35
N GLU A 51 7.92 -16.42 3.70
CA GLU A 51 9.15 -17.09 4.15
C GLU A 51 9.63 -16.56 5.51
N MET A 52 9.44 -15.26 5.77
CA MET A 52 9.86 -14.63 7.03
C MET A 52 8.99 -15.07 8.23
N ASP A 53 7.68 -15.28 8.05
CA ASP A 53 6.75 -15.79 9.06
C ASP A 53 5.43 -16.12 8.36
N PRO A 54 5.10 -17.42 8.23
CA PRO A 54 3.86 -17.89 7.65
C PRO A 54 2.59 -17.33 8.30
N THR A 55 2.61 -17.08 9.60
CA THR A 55 1.41 -16.73 10.38
C THR A 55 1.04 -15.25 10.27
N MET A 56 1.73 -14.51 9.40
CA MET A 56 1.56 -13.08 9.29
C MET A 56 0.14 -12.61 9.04
N LYS A 57 -0.20 -11.51 9.71
CA LYS A 57 -1.39 -10.72 9.41
C LYS A 57 -0.98 -9.46 8.64
N ILE A 58 -1.79 -9.12 7.65
CA ILE A 58 -1.57 -8.08 6.64
C ILE A 58 -2.71 -7.08 6.77
N ILE A 59 -2.39 -5.78 6.82
CA ILE A 59 -3.39 -4.71 6.77
C ILE A 59 -3.26 -3.99 5.43
N LEU A 60 -4.24 -4.18 4.56
CA LEU A 60 -4.29 -3.55 3.26
C LEU A 60 -5.31 -2.41 3.27
N ILE A 61 -4.83 -1.18 3.22
CA ILE A 61 -5.68 0.01 3.14
C ILE A 61 -5.81 0.40 1.66
N VAL A 62 -7.02 0.26 1.11
CA VAL A 62 -7.34 0.61 -0.29
C VAL A 62 -8.29 1.80 -0.35
N ARG A 63 -8.32 2.51 -1.47
CA ARG A 63 -9.22 3.66 -1.71
C ARG A 63 -9.74 3.58 -3.14
N ASP A 64 -10.62 4.47 -3.55
CA ASP A 64 -11.01 4.55 -4.96
C ASP A 64 -9.77 4.61 -5.89
N PRO A 65 -9.66 3.73 -6.90
CA PRO A 65 -8.46 3.62 -7.75
C PRO A 65 -8.21 4.88 -8.58
N THR A 66 -9.26 5.62 -8.97
CA THR A 66 -9.14 6.88 -9.70
C THR A 66 -8.52 7.94 -8.80
N GLN A 67 -9.07 8.11 -7.59
CA GLN A 67 -8.52 9.01 -6.58
C GLN A 67 -7.07 8.64 -6.28
N ARG A 68 -6.77 7.34 -6.08
CA ARG A 68 -5.40 6.85 -5.83
C ARG A 68 -4.44 7.27 -6.91
N THR A 69 -4.83 7.08 -8.16
CA THR A 69 -4.03 7.43 -9.35
C THR A 69 -3.72 8.92 -9.39
N ILE A 70 -4.72 9.78 -9.17
CA ILE A 70 -4.54 11.25 -9.15
C ILE A 70 -3.55 11.65 -8.04
N SER A 71 -3.69 11.08 -6.84
CA SER A 71 -2.82 11.39 -5.71
C SER A 71 -1.37 10.93 -5.90
N ASP A 72 -1.16 9.74 -6.46
CA ASP A 72 0.16 9.26 -6.83
C ASP A 72 0.79 10.18 -7.91
N PHE A 73 0.02 10.59 -8.91
CA PHE A 73 0.47 11.58 -9.90
C PHE A 73 0.87 12.90 -9.24
N THR A 74 0.04 13.44 -8.35
CA THR A 74 0.33 14.69 -7.63
C THR A 74 1.65 14.58 -6.85
N GLN A 75 1.89 13.46 -6.17
CA GLN A 75 3.15 13.23 -5.48
C GLN A 75 4.34 13.18 -6.45
N VAL A 76 4.20 12.50 -7.59
CA VAL A 76 5.25 12.46 -8.63
C VAL A 76 5.52 13.84 -9.21
N TYR A 77 4.46 14.62 -9.46
CA TYR A 77 4.55 15.99 -9.99
C TYR A 77 5.37 16.89 -9.06
N TYR A 78 5.02 16.94 -7.77
CA TYR A 78 5.74 17.77 -6.80
C TYR A 78 7.18 17.31 -6.58
N ASN A 79 7.43 16.00 -6.53
CA ASN A 79 8.80 15.47 -6.45
C ASN A 79 9.66 15.92 -7.65
N LYS A 80 9.08 15.94 -8.86
CA LYS A 80 9.79 16.41 -10.07
C LYS A 80 9.99 17.92 -10.06
N LEU A 81 9.01 18.67 -9.56
CA LEU A 81 9.10 20.12 -9.39
C LEU A 81 10.26 20.49 -8.46
N GLU A 82 10.33 19.86 -7.28
CA GLU A 82 11.42 20.07 -6.31
C GLU A 82 12.79 19.70 -6.89
N GLN A 83 12.84 18.74 -7.80
CA GLN A 83 14.07 18.31 -8.48
C GLN A 83 14.39 19.11 -9.75
N ASN A 84 13.63 20.18 -10.06
CA ASN A 84 13.75 20.97 -11.29
C ASN A 84 13.73 20.11 -12.58
N LYS A 85 12.89 19.07 -12.61
CA LYS A 85 12.71 18.18 -13.76
C LYS A 85 11.48 18.57 -14.57
N THR A 86 11.41 18.08 -15.81
CA THR A 86 10.24 18.23 -16.67
C THR A 86 8.99 17.68 -15.99
N LEU A 87 7.99 18.54 -15.87
CA LEU A 87 6.73 18.24 -15.18
C LEU A 87 5.83 17.38 -16.08
N PRO A 88 5.25 16.30 -15.53
CA PRO A 88 4.34 15.45 -16.29
C PRO A 88 2.96 16.12 -16.43
N ILE A 89 2.24 15.79 -17.49
CA ILE A 89 0.84 16.19 -17.72
C ILE A 89 -0.02 14.95 -17.50
N PHE A 90 -1.02 15.04 -16.62
CA PHE A 90 -1.78 13.88 -16.16
C PHE A 90 -2.41 13.09 -17.32
N GLU A 91 -3.13 13.78 -18.20
CA GLU A 91 -3.86 13.18 -19.32
C GLU A 91 -2.90 12.49 -20.31
N LYS A 92 -1.72 13.06 -20.52
CA LYS A 92 -0.70 12.47 -21.42
C LYS A 92 -0.06 11.20 -20.86
N GLU A 93 -0.06 11.03 -19.54
CA GLU A 93 0.54 9.88 -18.88
C GLU A 93 -0.48 8.74 -18.70
N VAL A 94 -1.73 9.09 -18.38
CA VAL A 94 -2.81 8.14 -18.07
C VAL A 94 -3.36 7.45 -19.31
N PHE A 95 -3.35 8.10 -20.48
CA PHE A 95 -3.85 7.50 -21.71
C PHE A 95 -2.72 6.98 -22.61
N LEU A 96 -3.03 5.97 -23.42
CA LEU A 96 -2.14 5.53 -24.49
C LEU A 96 -2.04 6.63 -25.57
N PRO A 97 -0.90 6.74 -26.28
CA PRO A 97 -0.72 7.77 -27.30
C PRO A 97 -1.82 7.72 -28.36
N ASN A 98 -2.43 8.88 -28.65
CA ASN A 98 -3.49 9.05 -29.64
C ASN A 98 -4.71 8.14 -29.41
N SER A 99 -5.03 7.85 -28.14
CA SER A 99 -6.13 6.97 -27.76
C SER A 99 -6.79 7.47 -26.48
N GLU A 100 -8.06 7.08 -26.29
CA GLU A 100 -8.79 7.27 -25.02
C GLU A 100 -8.65 6.05 -24.09
N LEU A 101 -7.88 5.04 -24.53
CA LEU A 101 -7.61 3.86 -23.73
C LEU A 101 -6.59 4.18 -22.62
N ILE A 102 -6.89 3.72 -21.41
CA ILE A 102 -6.01 3.88 -20.25
C ILE A 102 -4.71 3.11 -20.48
N ASN A 103 -3.58 3.73 -20.13
CA ASN A 103 -2.25 3.15 -20.12
C ASN A 103 -2.03 2.34 -18.83
N PRO A 104 -2.10 0.99 -18.87
CA PRO A 104 -1.93 0.15 -17.68
C PRO A 104 -0.49 0.15 -17.15
N GLU A 105 0.50 0.54 -17.97
CA GLU A 105 1.91 0.57 -17.58
C GLU A 105 2.31 1.85 -16.86
N TYR A 106 1.45 2.88 -16.91
CA TYR A 106 1.69 4.08 -16.14
C TYR A 106 1.65 3.75 -14.64
N LYS A 107 2.75 3.98 -13.93
CA LYS A 107 2.95 3.47 -12.55
C LYS A 107 1.80 3.81 -11.60
N PRO A 108 1.25 5.05 -11.55
CA PRO A 108 0.06 5.36 -10.76
C PRO A 108 -1.18 4.54 -11.14
N VAL A 109 -1.42 4.27 -12.42
CA VAL A 109 -2.52 3.39 -12.87
C VAL A 109 -2.22 1.95 -12.47
N ARG A 110 -1.03 1.42 -12.81
CA ARG A 110 -0.62 0.05 -12.50
C ARG A 110 -0.74 -0.27 -11.02
N ASN A 111 -0.31 0.65 -10.15
CA ASN A 111 -0.39 0.48 -8.70
C ASN A 111 -1.85 0.53 -8.16
N SER A 112 -2.81 1.02 -8.96
CA SER A 112 -4.24 1.03 -8.65
C SER A 112 -4.99 -0.23 -9.14
N LEU A 113 -4.32 -1.13 -9.86
CA LEU A 113 -4.88 -2.41 -10.32
C LEU A 113 -4.87 -3.45 -9.18
N TYR A 114 -5.78 -3.28 -8.22
CA TYR A 114 -5.76 -4.02 -6.96
C TYR A 114 -6.00 -5.53 -7.11
N ASP A 115 -6.82 -5.93 -8.07
CA ASP A 115 -7.09 -7.32 -8.43
C ASP A 115 -5.80 -8.06 -8.82
N VAL A 116 -4.99 -7.45 -9.70
CA VAL A 116 -3.71 -8.01 -10.16
C VAL A 116 -2.76 -8.24 -8.99
N HIS A 117 -2.61 -7.23 -8.13
CA HIS A 117 -1.71 -7.31 -6.98
C HIS A 117 -2.24 -8.29 -5.93
N MET A 118 -3.54 -8.22 -5.60
CA MET A 118 -4.16 -9.11 -4.62
C MET A 118 -4.05 -10.58 -5.03
N ALA A 119 -4.26 -10.90 -6.32
CA ALA A 119 -4.08 -12.25 -6.83
C ALA A 119 -2.68 -12.80 -6.54
N ASN A 120 -1.64 -11.96 -6.61
CA ASN A 120 -0.28 -12.36 -6.26
C ASN A 120 -0.11 -12.63 -4.74
N TRP A 121 -0.74 -11.83 -3.88
CA TRP A 121 -0.71 -12.04 -2.43
C TRP A 121 -1.45 -13.31 -2.01
N LEU A 122 -2.57 -13.63 -2.65
CA LEU A 122 -3.40 -14.79 -2.34
C LEU A 122 -2.76 -16.14 -2.73
N ARG A 123 -1.66 -16.12 -3.49
CA ARG A 123 -0.83 -17.31 -3.72
C ARG A 123 -0.07 -17.76 -2.47
N TYR A 124 0.09 -16.88 -1.48
CA TYR A 124 0.93 -17.12 -0.30
C TYR A 124 0.19 -16.94 1.04
N PHE A 125 -0.85 -16.10 1.07
CA PHE A 125 -1.64 -15.81 2.27
C PHE A 125 -3.12 -16.11 2.00
N SER A 126 -3.83 -16.60 3.01
CA SER A 126 -5.28 -16.75 2.92
C SER A 126 -5.99 -15.40 3.14
N MET A 127 -7.24 -15.29 2.71
CA MET A 127 -8.02 -14.05 2.91
C MET A 127 -8.17 -13.70 4.40
N GLU A 128 -8.24 -14.69 5.30
CA GLU A 128 -8.35 -14.49 6.76
C GLU A 128 -7.07 -13.92 7.39
N GLN A 129 -5.96 -13.89 6.63
CA GLN A 129 -4.72 -13.22 7.02
C GLN A 129 -4.64 -11.77 6.54
N ILE A 130 -5.57 -11.32 5.68
CA ILE A 130 -5.56 -10.01 5.07
C ILE A 130 -6.78 -9.21 5.52
N LEU A 131 -6.55 -8.20 6.35
CA LEU A 131 -7.55 -7.21 6.70
C LEU A 131 -7.59 -6.13 5.62
N LEU A 132 -8.69 -6.03 4.89
CA LEU A 132 -8.95 -4.95 3.94
C LEU A 132 -9.64 -3.79 4.64
N VAL A 133 -9.06 -2.59 4.56
CA VAL A 133 -9.57 -1.37 5.18
C VAL A 133 -9.90 -0.34 4.09
N ASN A 134 -11.06 0.30 4.21
CA ASN A 134 -11.44 1.39 3.32
C ASN A 134 -10.76 2.70 3.74
N GLY A 135 -9.77 3.12 2.96
CA GLY A 135 -8.98 4.34 3.15
C GLY A 135 -9.75 5.64 2.95
N ASP A 136 -10.89 5.62 2.26
CA ASP A 136 -11.73 6.80 2.10
C ASP A 136 -12.53 7.11 3.37
N VAL A 137 -12.98 6.07 4.09
CA VAL A 137 -13.64 6.19 5.41
C VAL A 137 -12.61 6.39 6.53
N PHE A 138 -11.47 5.71 6.45
CA PHE A 138 -10.40 5.78 7.44
C PHE A 138 -9.88 7.21 7.68
N ARG A 139 -9.87 8.07 6.64
CA ARG A 139 -9.46 9.48 6.78
C ARG A 139 -10.38 10.29 7.70
N GLY A 140 -11.66 9.92 7.81
CA GLY A 140 -12.64 10.61 8.64
C GLY A 140 -12.79 10.03 10.05
N ASN A 141 -12.58 8.70 10.22
CA ASN A 141 -12.78 8.03 11.51
C ASN A 141 -11.88 6.78 11.68
N PRO A 142 -10.61 6.97 12.07
CA PRO A 142 -9.60 5.90 12.07
C PRO A 142 -9.82 4.83 13.16
N ILE A 143 -10.55 5.12 14.24
CA ILE A 143 -10.73 4.19 15.37
C ILE A 143 -11.80 3.13 15.06
N ASN A 144 -12.86 3.50 14.34
CA ASN A 144 -13.97 2.59 14.08
C ASN A 144 -13.62 1.49 13.06
N GLU A 145 -12.85 1.82 12.01
CA GLU A 145 -12.44 0.85 10.98
C GLU A 145 -11.54 -0.28 11.51
N VAL A 146 -10.71 0.01 12.51
CA VAL A 146 -9.78 -0.99 13.08
C VAL A 146 -10.47 -1.85 14.15
N ARG A 147 -11.50 -1.33 14.84
CA ARG A 147 -12.23 -2.04 15.90
C ARG A 147 -13.23 -3.08 15.39
N ILE A 148 -13.75 -2.92 14.18
CA ILE A 148 -14.76 -3.86 13.64
C ILE A 148 -14.15 -5.25 13.38
N TYR A 149 -12.84 -5.35 13.27
CA TYR A 149 -12.13 -6.58 12.92
C TYR A 149 -11.20 -7.12 14.03
N SER A 150 -11.32 -6.60 15.26
CA SER A 150 -10.54 -7.02 16.44
C SER A 150 -11.30 -7.97 17.35
#